data_AF-A0A8A2VB25-F1
#
_entry.id   AF-A0A8A2VB25-F1
#
_cell.length_a   1.000
_cell.length_b   1.000
_cell.length_c   1.000
_cell.angle_alpha   90.00
_cell.angle_beta   90.00
_cell.angle_gamma   90.00
#
_symmetry.space_group_name_H-M   'P 1'
#
loop_
_entity.id
_entity.type
_entity.pdbx_description
1 polymer ?
#
loop_
_entity_poly.entity_id
_entity_poly.type
_entity_poly.pdbx_seq_one_letter_code
_entity_poly.pdbx_strand_id
1 'polypeptide(L)'
;MYARNPERDAIWDEVLEWMLFRGLPLRPREIEGYDPGLVRDVLETMTVDDWVTYDERGDFFEPGPRVERFEDGANAPRRRSW
;
A
#
# COMPACT_ATOMS: atom_id res chain seq x y z
N MET A 1 -14.70 3.89 -17.57
CA MET A 1 -14.56 4.84 -16.44
C MET A 1 -14.81 4.05 -15.18
N TYR A 2 -13.77 3.67 -14.45
CA TYR A 2 -13.97 3.14 -13.09
C TYR A 2 -14.52 4.30 -12.26
N ALA A 3 -15.72 4.13 -11.70
CA ALA A 3 -16.22 5.08 -10.71
C ALA A 3 -15.20 5.11 -9.57
N ARG A 4 -14.67 6.30 -9.25
CA ARG A 4 -13.80 6.50 -8.09
C ARG A 4 -14.57 6.03 -6.87
N ASN A 5 -14.16 4.92 -6.27
CA ASN A 5 -14.74 4.45 -5.04
C ASN A 5 -13.94 5.11 -3.90
N PRO A 6 -14.50 6.12 -3.21
CA PRO A 6 -13.76 6.86 -2.18
C PRO A 6 -13.30 5.97 -1.02
N GLU A 7 -13.99 4.86 -0.79
CA GLU A 7 -13.62 3.88 0.23
C GLU A 7 -12.37 3.09 -0.18
N ARG A 8 -12.21 2.77 -1.47
CA ARG A 8 -10.98 2.14 -1.98
C ARG A 8 -9.79 3.08 -1.85
N ASP A 9 -9.99 4.35 -2.18
CA ASP A 9 -8.94 5.36 -2.09
C ASP A 9 -8.50 5.53 -0.62
N ALA A 10 -9.44 5.54 0.33
CA ALA A 10 -9.14 5.59 1.77
C ALA A 10 -8.35 4.36 2.25
N ILE A 11 -8.77 3.15 1.86
CA ILE A 11 -8.04 1.91 2.20
C ILE A 11 -6.62 1.94 1.61
N TRP A 12 -6.48 2.39 0.37
CA TRP A 12 -5.18 2.51 -0.29
C TRP A 12 -4.23 3.44 0.47
N ASP A 13 -4.71 4.62 0.85
CA ASP A 13 -3.93 5.59 1.62
C ASP A 13 -3.55 5.05 3.00
N GLU A 14 -4.46 4.34 3.68
CA GLU A 14 -4.20 3.76 5.00
C GLU A 14 -3.18 2.61 4.95
N VAL A 15 -3.24 1.76 3.92
CA VAL A 15 -2.24 0.72 3.65
C VAL A 15 -0.86 1.34 3.41
N LEU A 16 -0.79 2.41 2.62
CA LEU A 16 0.47 3.13 2.38
C LEU A 16 1.02 3.78 3.66
N GLU A 17 0.17 4.43 4.47
CA GLU A 17 0.57 5.00 5.76
C GLU A 17 1.14 3.91 6.67
N TRP A 18 0.50 2.76 6.74
CA TRP A 18 0.96 1.64 7.56
C TRP A 18 2.37 1.21 7.15
N MET A 19 2.60 1.04 5.85
CA MET A 19 3.88 0.59 5.30
C MET A 19 5.01 1.59 5.53
N LEU A 20 4.70 2.88 5.45
CA LEU A 20 5.69 3.95 5.62
C LEU A 20 6.00 4.25 7.09
N PHE A 21 5.05 4.06 8.01
CA PHE A 21 5.17 4.62 9.37
C PHE A 21 4.92 3.66 10.54
N ARG A 22 4.19 2.55 10.36
CA ARG A 22 3.74 1.71 11.49
C ARG A 22 4.50 0.39 11.67
N GLY A 23 5.17 -0.07 10.62
CA GLY A 23 6.02 -1.26 10.66
C GLY A 23 5.40 -2.46 9.95
N LEU A 24 6.28 -3.28 9.38
CA LEU A 24 5.95 -4.40 8.50
C LEU A 24 6.15 -5.74 9.23
N PRO A 25 5.52 -6.83 8.78
CA PRO A 25 4.55 -6.92 7.67
C PRO A 25 3.12 -6.52 8.07
N LEU A 26 2.35 -5.99 7.13
CA LEU A 26 0.93 -5.63 7.29
C LEU A 26 0.05 -6.89 7.18
N ARG A 27 -0.92 -7.05 8.08
CA ARG A 27 -2.01 -8.03 7.91
C ARG A 27 -3.30 -7.32 7.52
N PRO A 28 -4.15 -7.88 6.62
CA PRO A 28 -5.40 -7.23 6.21
C PRO A 28 -6.32 -6.84 7.38
N ARG A 29 -6.31 -7.64 8.45
CA ARG A 29 -7.08 -7.38 9.68
C ARG A 29 -6.64 -6.16 10.47
N GLU A 30 -5.47 -5.59 10.19
CA GLU A 30 -4.97 -4.39 10.86
C GLU A 30 -5.58 -3.11 10.26
N ILE A 31 -6.16 -3.22 9.07
CA ILE A 31 -6.95 -2.17 8.43
C ILE A 31 -8.39 -2.33 8.93
N GLU A 32 -8.67 -1.69 10.07
CA GLU A 32 -9.96 -1.78 10.75
C GLU A 32 -10.97 -0.75 10.19
N GLY A 33 -12.26 -1.04 10.29
CA GLY A 33 -13.32 -0.09 9.92
C GLY A 33 -13.81 -0.20 8.47
N TYR A 34 -13.26 -1.13 7.67
CA TYR A 34 -13.68 -1.40 6.30
C TYR A 34 -14.13 -2.85 6.13
N ASP A 35 -14.82 -3.13 5.01
CA ASP A 35 -15.15 -4.49 4.63
C ASP A 35 -13.87 -5.32 4.35
N PRO A 36 -13.69 -6.49 5.00
CA PRO A 36 -12.49 -7.31 4.80
C PRO A 36 -12.28 -7.80 3.36
N GLY A 37 -13.37 -7.99 2.61
CA GLY A 37 -13.31 -8.35 1.19
C GLY A 37 -12.82 -7.18 0.33
N LEU A 38 -13.29 -5.96 0.63
CA LEU A 38 -12.83 -4.75 -0.03
C LEU A 38 -11.35 -4.45 0.27
N VAL A 39 -10.92 -4.60 1.54
CA VAL A 39 -9.51 -4.45 1.93
C VAL A 39 -8.64 -5.43 1.15
N ARG A 40 -9.06 -6.70 1.06
CA ARG A 40 -8.35 -7.72 0.28
C ARG A 40 -8.27 -7.37 -1.21
N ASP A 41 -9.37 -6.93 -1.81
CA ASP A 41 -9.40 -6.55 -3.22
C ASP A 41 -8.49 -5.35 -3.53
N VAL A 42 -8.42 -4.37 -2.62
CA VAL A 42 -7.47 -3.25 -2.72
C VAL A 42 -6.03 -3.72 -2.60
N LEU A 43 -5.71 -4.58 -1.62
CA LEU A 43 -4.37 -5.15 -1.46
C LEU A 43 -3.94 -5.97 -2.67
N GLU A 44 -4.83 -6.80 -3.23
CA GLU A 44 -4.57 -7.56 -4.46
C GLU A 44 -4.32 -6.62 -5.66
N THR A 45 -5.06 -5.51 -5.76
CA THR A 45 -4.82 -4.47 -6.77
C THR A 45 -3.44 -3.83 -6.59
N MET A 46 -3.08 -3.48 -5.35
CA MET A 46 -1.77 -2.91 -5.01
C MET A 46 -0.63 -3.89 -5.33
N THR A 47 -0.86 -5.20 -5.22
CA THR A 47 0.13 -6.20 -5.63
C THR A 47 0.34 -6.21 -7.14
N VAL A 48 -0.74 -6.16 -7.92
CA VAL A 48 -0.65 -6.09 -9.38
C VAL A 48 0.11 -4.84 -9.84
N ASP A 49 0.03 -3.74 -9.09
CA ASP A 49 0.71 -2.47 -9.39
C ASP A 49 2.12 -2.34 -8.76
N ASP A 50 2.66 -3.44 -8.21
CA ASP A 50 3.98 -3.55 -7.56
C ASP A 50 4.16 -2.66 -6.30
N TRP A 51 3.06 -2.18 -5.69
CA TRP A 51 3.12 -1.42 -4.43
C TRP A 51 3.32 -2.32 -3.22
N VAL A 52 2.81 -3.55 -3.27
CA VAL A 52 2.90 -4.51 -2.15
C VAL A 52 3.21 -5.89 -2.67
N THR A 53 3.94 -6.67 -1.88
CA THR A 53 4.14 -8.11 -2.11
C THR A 53 3.46 -8.86 -0.97
N TYR A 54 3.11 -10.13 -1.17
CA TYR A 54 2.56 -10.95 -0.10
C TYR A 54 3.30 -12.29 -0.01
N ASP A 55 3.26 -12.93 1.16
CA ASP A 55 3.86 -14.24 1.40
C ASP A 55 3.19 -15.35 0.57
N GLU A 56 3.73 -16.57 0.49
CA GLU A 56 3.11 -17.63 -0.34
C GLU A 56 1.65 -17.97 0.04
N ARG A 57 1.18 -17.49 1.20
CA ARG A 57 -0.17 -17.70 1.74
C ARG A 57 -1.12 -16.51 1.52
N GLY A 58 -0.63 -15.32 1.20
CA GLY A 58 -1.45 -14.10 1.11
C GLY A 58 -1.93 -13.58 2.46
N ASP A 59 -1.27 -13.96 3.54
CA ASP A 59 -1.64 -13.59 4.92
C ASP A 59 -0.90 -12.34 5.40
N PHE A 60 0.24 -12.03 4.78
CA PHE A 60 1.14 -10.95 5.15
C PHE A 60 1.52 -10.14 3.92
N PHE A 61 1.50 -8.81 4.04
CA PHE A 61 1.83 -7.88 2.98
C PHE A 61 3.07 -7.06 3.36
N GLU A 62 4.04 -7.02 2.46
CA GLU A 62 5.29 -6.27 2.56
C GLU A 62 5.33 -5.20 1.46
N PRO A 63 6.16 -4.14 1.60
CA PRO A 63 6.31 -3.14 0.56
C PRO A 63 6.85 -3.77 -0.70
N GLY A 64 6.23 -3.45 -1.82
CA GLY A 64 6.70 -3.84 -3.13
C GLY A 64 7.80 -2.91 -3.65
N PRO A 65 8.45 -3.28 -4.76
CA PRO A 65 9.54 -2.51 -5.37
C PRO A 65 9.17 -1.05 -5.69
N ARG A 66 7.89 -0.75 -5.86
CA ARG A 66 7.41 0.61 -6.11
C ARG A 66 7.37 1.49 -4.87
N VAL A 67 7.07 0.92 -3.69
CA VAL A 67 7.16 1.63 -2.42
C VAL A 67 8.62 1.93 -2.09
N GLU A 68 9.53 0.98 -2.29
CA GLU A 68 10.97 1.20 -2.09
C GLU A 68 11.49 2.37 -2.95
N ARG A 69 11.11 2.41 -4.24
CA ARG A 69 11.43 3.54 -5.13
C ARG A 69 10.78 4.85 -4.69
N PHE A 70 9.58 4.79 -4.09
CA PHE A 70 8.90 5.96 -3.57
C PHE A 70 9.62 6.51 -2.34
N GLU A 71 10.08 5.65 -1.42
CA GLU A 71 10.92 6.05 -0.30
C GLU A 71 12.27 6.60 -0.76
N ASP A 72 12.98 5.92 -1.66
CA ASP A 72 14.25 6.42 -2.24
C ASP A 72 14.06 7.76 -2.95
N GLY A 73 12.94 7.96 -3.65
CA GLY A 73 12.58 9.21 -4.32
C GLY A 73 12.13 10.33 -3.37
N ALA A 74 11.47 9.97 -2.26
CA ALA A 74 11.01 10.92 -1.24
C ALA A 74 12.13 11.35 -0.28
N ASN A 75 13.11 10.46 -0.02
CA ASN A 75 14.30 10.73 0.79
C ASN A 75 15.52 11.16 -0.03
N ALA A 76 15.46 11.12 -1.38
CA ALA A 76 16.45 11.79 -2.20
C ALA A 76 16.47 13.28 -1.83
N PRO A 77 17.61 13.85 -1.39
CA PRO A 77 17.69 15.28 -1.12
C PRO A 77 17.25 15.98 -2.41
N ARG A 78 16.17 16.76 -2.33
CA ARG A 78 15.67 17.59 -3.43
C ARG A 78 16.87 18.34 -4.00
N ARG A 79 17.47 17.80 -5.06
CA ARG A 79 18.50 18.48 -5.84
C ARG A 79 17.75 19.61 -6.52
N ARG A 80 17.71 20.73 -5.81
CA ARG A 80 17.31 22.04 -6.29
C ARG A 80 18.33 22.40 -7.37
N SER A 81 18.06 21.95 -8.58
CA SER A 81 18.76 22.38 -9.77
C SER A 81 17.92 23.48 -10.39
N TRP A 82 18.51 24.67 -10.34
CA TRP A 82 18.11 25.96 -10.91
C TRP A 82 17.20 26.84 -10.06
#